data_AF-A0A3D3B274-F1
#
_entry.id   AF-A0A3D3B274-F1
#
_cell.length_a   1.000
_cell.length_b   1.000
_cell.length_c   1.000
_cell.angle_alpha   90.00
_cell.angle_beta   90.00
_cell.angle_gamma   90.00
#
_symmetry.space_group_name_H-M   'P 1'
#
loop_
_entity.id
_entity.type
_entity.pdbx_description
1 polymer ?
#
loop_
_entity_poly.entity_id
_entity_poly.type
_entity_poly.pdbx_seq_one_letter_code
_entity_poly.pdbx_strand_id
1 'polypeptide(L)' 'DITLTVGGQDMHFKGQPYLLDFALPNFYFHSTAAYAILRHCGVEIGKRDFLGM' A
#
# COMPACT_ATOMS: atom_id res chain seq x y z
N ASP A 1 -10.18 6.93 -17.41
CA ASP A 1 -9.16 5.87 -17.50
C ASP A 1 -7.90 6.30 -16.77
N ILE A 2 -7.11 5.36 -16.25
CA ILE A 2 -5.83 5.60 -15.56
C ILE A 2 -4.72 4.92 -16.37
N THR A 3 -3.61 5.61 -16.61
CA THR A 3 -2.40 5.06 -17.21
C THR A 3 -1.24 5.21 -16.25
N LEU A 4 -0.48 4.14 -16.04
CA LEU A 4 0.71 4.12 -15.20
C LEU A 4 1.87 3.54 -15.99
N THR A 5 3.01 4.24 -16.00
CA THR A 5 4.23 3.73 -16.59
C THR A 5 5.06 3.04 -15.52
N VAL A 6 5.19 1.71 -15.60
CA VAL A 6 5.93 0.87 -14.65
C VAL A 6 7.06 0.18 -15.40
N GLY A 7 8.30 0.39 -14.96
CA GLY A 7 9.47 -0.23 -15.61
C GLY A 7 9.63 0.16 -17.09
N GLY A 8 9.10 1.32 -17.50
CA GLY A 8 9.09 1.78 -18.89
C GLY A 8 7.96 1.20 -19.76
N GLN A 9 7.04 0.43 -19.17
CA GLN A 9 5.85 -0.09 -19.86
C GLN A 9 4.58 0.56 -19.33
N ASP A 10 3.66 0.92 -20.23
CA ASP A 10 2.39 1.49 -19.86
C ASP A 10 1.38 0.40 -19.48
N MET A 11 0.75 0.59 -18.32
CA MET A 11 -0.35 -0.20 -17.82
C MET A 11 -1.61 0.66 -17.80
N HIS A 12 -2.71 0.14 -18.34
CA HIS A 12 -3.97 0.86 -18.43
C HIS A 12 -5.04 0.21 -17.55
N PHE A 13 -5.78 1.05 -16.82
CA PHE A 13 -6.82 0.61 -15.90
C PHE A 13 -8.08 1.46 -16.01
N LYS A 14 -9.22 0.84 -15.67
CA LYS A 14 -10.41 1.60 -15.25
C LYS A 14 -10.24 2.04 -13.80
N GLY A 15 -10.79 3.21 -13.44
CA GLY A 15 -10.51 3.87 -12.17
C GLY A 15 -10.85 3.04 -10.93
N GLN A 16 -12.02 2.41 -10.88
CA GLN A 16 -12.41 1.59 -9.73
C GLN A 16 -11.60 0.27 -9.64
N PRO A 17 -11.41 -0.51 -10.71
CA PRO A 17 -10.50 -1.66 -10.68
C PRO A 17 -9.06 -1.29 -10.31
N TYR A 18 -8.55 -0.14 -10.80
CA TYR A 18 -7.25 0.37 -10.37
C TYR A 18 -7.19 0.56 -8.85
N LEU A 19 -8.19 1.24 -8.28
CA LEU A 19 -8.22 1.50 -6.85
C LEU A 19 -8.30 0.22 -6.03
N LEU A 20 -9.27 -0.64 -6.33
CA LEU A 20 -9.61 -1.80 -5.50
C LEU A 20 -8.62 -2.95 -5.65
N ASP A 21 -8.14 -3.21 -6.87
CA ASP A 21 -7.40 -4.43 -7.19
C ASP A 21 -5.89 -4.18 -7.30
N PHE A 22 -5.47 -2.92 -7.51
CA PHE A 22 -4.05 -2.56 -7.64
C PHE A 22 -3.58 -1.62 -6.52
N ALA A 23 -4.17 -0.44 -6.38
CA ALA A 23 -3.65 0.60 -5.49
C ALA A 23 -3.82 0.24 -4.00
N LEU A 24 -5.02 -0.17 -3.57
CA LEU A 24 -5.27 -0.51 -2.16
C LEU A 24 -4.45 -1.72 -1.68
N PRO A 25 -4.35 -2.85 -2.41
CA PRO A 25 -3.52 -3.97 -1.98
C PRO A 25 -2.04 -3.59 -1.81
N ASN A 26 -1.46 -2.86 -2.78
CA ASN A 26 -0.08 -2.39 -2.69
C ASN A 26 0.12 -1.42 -1.52
N PHE A 27 -0.79 -0.47 -1.34
CA PHE A 27 -0.73 0.50 -0.23
C PHE A 27 -0.70 -0.20 1.12
N TYR A 28 -1.61 -1.14 1.37
CA TYR A 28 -1.64 -1.87 2.63
C TYR A 28 -0.48 -2.84 2.80
N PHE A 29 -0.01 -3.49 1.73
CA PHE A 29 1.20 -4.32 1.78
C PHE A 29 2.41 -3.51 2.31
N HIS A 30 2.68 -2.35 1.71
CA HIS A 30 3.82 -1.52 2.12
C HIS A 30 3.62 -0.89 3.51
N SER A 31 2.40 -0.46 3.83
CA SER A 31 2.10 0.10 5.16
C SER A 31 2.27 -0.94 6.27
N THR A 32 1.78 -2.16 6.05
CA THR A 32 1.94 -3.27 7.00
C THR A 32 3.40 -3.73 7.10
N ALA A 33 4.14 -3.74 5.99
CA ALA A 33 5.58 -4.05 6.01
C ALA A 33 6.36 -3.03 6.85
N ALA A 34 6.09 -1.73 6.69
CA ALA A 34 6.71 -0.68 7.49
C ALA A 34 6.37 -0.83 8.99
N TYR A 35 5.09 -1.06 9.31
CA TYR A 35 4.64 -1.36 10.68
C TYR A 35 5.40 -2.57 11.27
N ALA A 36 5.53 -3.65 10.51
CA ALA A 36 6.21 -4.86 10.96
C ALA A 36 7.70 -4.62 11.22
N ILE A 37 8.40 -3.89 10.34
CA ILE A 37 9.82 -3.56 10.52
C ILE A 37 10.04 -2.71 11.77
N LEU A 38 9.26 -1.64 11.95
CA LEU A 38 9.38 -0.76 13.11
C LEU A 38 9.12 -1.52 14.42
N ARG A 39 8.05 -2.32 14.45
CA ARG A 39 7.72 -3.13 15.62
C ARG A 39 8.79 -4.20 15.89
N HIS A 40 9.35 -4.81 14.85
CA HIS A 40 10.45 -5.76 14.98
C HIS A 40 11.73 -5.10 15.54
N CYS A 41 12.01 -3.86 15.15
CA CYS A 41 13.11 -3.06 15.68
C CYS A 41 12.87 -2.49 17.10
N GLY A 42 11.78 -2.87 17.77
CA GLY A 42 11.49 -2.48 19.14
C GLY A 42 10.76 -1.16 19.31
N VAL A 43 10.26 -0.54 18.23
CA VAL A 43 9.40 0.64 18.35
C VAL A 43 8.06 0.22 18.94
N GLU A 44 7.61 0.89 19.99
CA GLU A 44 6.35 0.62 20.71
C GLU A 44 5.10 1.10 19.93
N ILE A 45 4.92 0.62 18.69
CA ILE A 45 3.70 0.83 17.90
C ILE A 45 2.81 -0.41 17.94
N GLY A 46 1.49 -0.21 17.96
CA GLY A 46 0.50 -1.27 17.96
C GLY A 46 -0.58 -1.07 16.89
N LYS A 47 -1.62 -1.92 16.96
CA LYS A 47 -2.75 -1.89 16.03
C LYS A 47 -3.46 -0.54 15.98
N ARG A 48 -3.53 0.19 17.11
CA ARG A 48 -4.16 1.51 17.18
C ARG A 48 -3.42 2.54 16.31
N ASP A 49 -2.09 2.55 16.38
CA ASP A 49 -1.25 3.41 15.53
C ASP A 49 -1.44 3.08 14.05
N PHE A 50 -1.53 1.78 13.70
CA PHE A 50 -1.78 1.36 12.32
C PHE A 50 -3.16 1.77 11.80
N LEU A 51 -4.19 1.74 12.65
CA LEU A 51 -5.57 2.10 12.29
C LEU A 51 -5.88 3.60 12.45
N GLY A 52 -4.97 4.38 13.05
CA GLY A 52 -5.18 5.81 13.34
C GLY A 52 -6.23 6.07 14.42
N MET A 53 -6.34 5.21 15.44
CA MET A 53 -7.32 5.30 16.54
C MET A 53 -6.74 5.84 17.84
#